data_AF-A0A7T7REH3-F1
#
_entry.id   AF-A0A7T7REH3-F1
#
_cell.length_a   1.000
_cell.length_b   1.000
_cell.length_c   1.000
_cell.angle_alpha   90.00
_cell.angle_beta   90.00
_cell.angle_gamma   90.00
#
_symmetry.space_group_name_H-M   'P 1'
#
loop_
_entity.id
_entity.type
_entity.pdbx_description
1 polymer ?
#
loop_
_entity_poly.entity_id
_entity_poly.type
_entity_poly.pdbx_seq_one_letter_code
_entity_poly.pdbx_strand_id
1 'polypeptide(L)'
;MSSKPAGRKNNPSTAEQAKKPTGHIRRKENREFAADMKLRTLRPEELLHPAQLLARFAERAAELIAQLPQDVRPTPATVNAALRQGVLEAFRTRDEHIARLVETDLLASTPEQGAKAIRRAVRASLVDMGVRVVEEADEQELFVVVEGEGEGFELVRPAYVDQATDKLLLAGQLRRIPTSRILPEHDGTSAVDVRGDDAK
;
A
#
# COMPACT_ATOMS: atom_id res chain seq x y z
N MET A 1 -50.51 1.81 47.23
CA MET A 1 -50.48 2.94 46.29
C MET A 1 -49.23 3.75 46.59
N SER A 2 -48.22 3.98 45.75
CA SER A 2 -47.97 3.63 44.36
C SER A 2 -46.45 3.66 44.09
N SER A 3 -46.00 2.79 43.18
CA SER A 3 -44.92 2.92 42.18
C SER A 3 -43.52 3.50 42.52
N LYS A 4 -42.51 2.62 42.45
CA LYS A 4 -41.15 2.81 41.85
C LYS A 4 -41.24 3.28 40.36
N PRO A 5 -40.13 3.52 39.61
CA PRO A 5 -38.75 3.98 39.91
C PRO A 5 -38.21 5.02 38.86
N ALA A 6 -36.88 5.22 38.85
CA ALA A 6 -36.02 5.57 37.71
C ALA A 6 -35.55 7.04 37.54
N GLY A 7 -34.23 7.20 37.51
CA GLY A 7 -33.55 8.46 37.19
C GLY A 7 -32.03 8.29 37.09
N ARG A 8 -31.56 7.24 36.38
CA ARG A 8 -30.15 7.08 36.01
C ARG A 8 -29.81 8.18 34.98
N LYS A 9 -29.08 9.21 35.40
CA LYS A 9 -28.42 10.15 34.48
C LYS A 9 -26.92 9.85 34.45
N ASN A 10 -26.56 8.78 33.73
CA ASN A 10 -25.20 8.63 33.22
C ASN A 10 -25.12 9.48 31.96
N ASN A 11 -24.63 10.72 32.07
CA ASN A 11 -24.26 11.50 30.90
C ASN A 11 -22.96 10.93 30.30
N PRO A 12 -22.92 10.62 29.00
CA PRO A 12 -21.70 10.25 28.30
C PRO A 12 -21.12 11.51 27.64
N SER A 13 -20.12 12.15 28.23
CA SER A 13 -19.37 13.19 27.51
C SER A 13 -17.97 13.43 28.07
N THR A 14 -17.10 12.45 27.91
CA THR A 14 -15.66 12.71 27.77
C THR A 14 -15.19 12.08 26.48
N ALA A 15 -15.81 12.50 25.38
CA ALA A 15 -15.05 12.66 24.16
C ALA A 15 -14.05 13.79 24.47
N GLU A 16 -12.80 13.43 24.72
CA GLU A 16 -11.68 14.36 24.75
C GLU A 16 -11.75 15.21 23.48
N GLN A 17 -12.28 16.42 23.62
CA GLN A 17 -12.09 17.46 22.63
C GLN A 17 -10.59 17.75 22.64
N ALA A 18 -9.86 17.09 21.73
CA ALA A 18 -8.47 17.41 21.44
C ALA A 18 -8.38 18.93 21.19
N LYS A 19 -7.87 19.66 22.18
CA LYS A 19 -7.75 21.12 22.12
C LYS A 19 -6.92 21.45 20.90
N LYS A 20 -7.51 22.18 19.95
CA LYS A 20 -6.79 22.64 18.75
C LYS A 20 -5.50 23.34 19.20
N PRO A 21 -4.34 23.01 18.61
CA PRO A 21 -3.07 23.55 19.07
C PRO A 21 -3.09 25.08 18.97
N THR A 22 -2.65 25.74 20.03
CA THR A 22 -2.49 27.20 20.09
C THR A 22 -1.50 27.66 19.01
N GLY A 23 -1.64 28.91 18.54
CA GLY A 23 -0.83 29.44 17.44
C GLY A 23 0.69 29.34 17.63
N HIS A 24 1.17 29.35 18.89
CA HIS A 24 2.58 29.14 19.22
C HIS A 24 3.05 27.70 18.96
N ILE A 25 2.21 26.69 19.25
CA ILE A 25 2.51 25.28 19.01
C ILE A 25 2.61 25.02 17.50
N ARG A 26 1.62 25.48 16.72
CA ARG A 26 1.65 25.37 15.24
C ARG A 26 2.87 26.02 14.60
N ARG A 27 3.28 27.21 15.09
CA ARG A 27 4.48 27.89 14.59
C ARG A 27 5.76 27.10 14.89
N LYS A 28 5.81 26.44 16.05
CA LYS A 28 6.94 25.59 16.44
C LYS A 28 7.00 24.34 15.56
N GLU A 29 5.87 23.63 15.42
CA GLU A 29 5.74 22.45 14.55
C GLU A 29 6.14 22.76 13.10
N ASN A 30 5.66 23.86 12.52
CA ASN A 30 6.03 24.26 11.17
C ASN A 30 7.53 24.57 11.02
N ARG A 31 8.16 25.16 12.04
CA ARG A 31 9.61 25.43 12.02
C ARG A 31 10.42 24.15 12.12
N GLU A 32 10.01 23.22 12.96
CA GLU A 32 10.65 21.91 13.11
C GLU A 32 10.54 21.11 11.81
N PHE A 33 9.34 21.08 11.21
CA PHE A 33 9.13 20.46 9.90
C PHE A 33 10.00 21.10 8.81
N ALA A 34 10.05 22.44 8.73
CA ALA A 34 10.88 23.13 7.74
C ALA A 34 12.38 22.86 7.93
N ALA A 35 12.85 22.79 9.18
CA ALA A 35 14.24 22.45 9.48
C ALA A 35 14.58 21.01 9.08
N ASP A 36 13.68 20.07 9.38
CA ASP A 36 13.80 18.66 8.99
C ASP A 36 13.79 18.49 7.45
N MET A 37 12.90 19.17 6.74
CA MET A 37 12.89 19.17 5.26
C MET A 37 14.20 19.71 4.69
N LYS A 38 14.74 20.79 5.26
CA LYS A 38 16.02 21.36 4.81
C LYS A 38 17.19 20.38 4.94
N LEU A 39 17.17 19.49 5.92
CA LEU A 39 18.18 18.44 6.09
C LEU A 39 18.01 17.29 5.10
N ARG A 40 16.79 17.06 4.60
CA ARG A 40 16.46 15.99 3.65
C ARG A 40 16.62 16.41 2.19
N THR A 41 16.64 17.72 1.90
CA THR A 41 16.85 18.22 0.54
C THR A 41 18.29 17.94 0.09
N LEU A 42 18.43 17.07 -0.91
CA LEU A 42 19.72 16.76 -1.53
C LEU A 42 20.32 18.01 -2.20
N ARG A 43 21.59 18.30 -1.93
CA ARG A 43 22.31 19.37 -2.64
C ARG A 43 22.87 18.83 -3.96
N PRO A 44 22.86 19.61 -5.06
CA PRO A 44 23.38 19.17 -6.35
C PRO A 44 24.82 18.64 -6.29
N GLU A 45 25.67 19.26 -5.47
CA GLU A 45 27.06 18.85 -5.24
C GLU A 45 27.21 17.50 -4.49
N GLU A 46 26.18 17.02 -3.80
CA GLU A 46 26.18 15.74 -3.07
C GLU A 46 25.68 14.57 -3.92
N LEU A 47 25.09 14.86 -5.09
CA LEU A 47 24.64 13.85 -6.02
C LEU A 47 25.86 13.27 -6.73
N LEU A 48 26.07 11.96 -6.59
CA LEU A 48 27.04 11.24 -7.40
C LEU A 48 26.76 11.54 -8.87
N HIS A 49 27.73 12.16 -9.56
CA HIS A 49 27.54 12.54 -10.96
C HIS A 49 27.22 11.26 -11.76
N PRO A 50 26.02 11.16 -12.37
CA PRO A 50 25.57 9.91 -13.00
C PRO A 50 26.58 9.36 -14.01
N ALA A 51 27.26 10.25 -14.74
CA ALA A 51 28.32 9.91 -15.67
C ALA A 51 29.48 9.12 -15.02
N GLN A 52 29.87 9.46 -13.79
CA GLN A 52 30.96 8.79 -13.07
C GLN A 52 30.54 7.40 -12.57
N LEU A 53 29.30 7.25 -12.11
CA LEU A 53 28.74 5.94 -11.75
C LEU A 53 28.65 5.01 -12.96
N LEU A 54 28.18 5.54 -14.08
CA LEU A 54 28.09 4.80 -15.35
C LEU A 54 29.45 4.39 -15.88
N ALA A 55 30.46 5.25 -15.78
CA ALA A 55 31.82 4.94 -16.18
C ALA A 55 32.38 3.75 -15.39
N ARG A 56 32.28 3.78 -14.05
CA ARG A 56 32.73 2.68 -13.18
C ARG A 56 32.00 1.37 -13.45
N PHE A 57 30.69 1.46 -13.69
CA PHE A 57 29.90 0.27 -14.02
C PHE A 57 30.29 -0.31 -15.37
N ALA A 58 30.51 0.52 -16.39
CA ALA A 58 30.93 0.09 -17.72
C ALA A 58 32.34 -0.54 -17.69
N GLU A 59 33.27 0.03 -16.92
CA GLU A 59 34.59 -0.55 -16.68
C GLU A 59 34.46 -1.95 -16.05
N ARG A 60 33.65 -2.09 -15.00
CA ARG A 60 33.45 -3.38 -14.33
C ARG A 60 32.76 -4.40 -15.24
N ALA A 61 31.79 -3.98 -16.04
CA ALA A 61 31.13 -4.84 -17.02
C ALA A 61 32.13 -5.33 -18.08
N ALA A 62 33.01 -4.45 -18.58
CA ALA A 62 34.06 -4.81 -19.53
C ALA A 62 35.05 -5.83 -18.94
N GLU A 63 35.45 -5.68 -17.68
CA GLU A 63 36.29 -6.66 -16.97
C GLU A 63 35.64 -8.04 -16.88
N LEU A 64 34.35 -8.09 -16.51
CA LEU A 64 33.61 -9.36 -16.41
C LEU A 64 33.45 -10.03 -17.77
N ILE A 65 33.21 -9.26 -18.82
CA ILE A 65 33.10 -9.77 -20.19
C ILE A 65 34.45 -10.28 -20.71
N ALA A 66 35.55 -9.64 -20.32
CA ALA A 66 36.89 -10.09 -20.66
C ALA A 66 37.27 -11.45 -20.02
N GLN A 67 36.52 -11.92 -19.03
CA GLN A 67 36.68 -13.25 -18.41
C GLN A 67 35.91 -14.36 -19.17
N LEU A 68 34.98 -14.00 -20.06
CA LEU A 68 34.22 -14.98 -20.84
C LEU A 68 35.10 -15.61 -21.95
N PRO A 69 34.82 -16.85 -22.39
CA PRO A 69 35.43 -17.42 -23.60
C PRO A 69 35.15 -16.55 -24.83
N GLN A 70 36.12 -16.40 -25.73
CA GLN A 70 36.09 -15.46 -26.89
C GLN A 70 34.86 -15.64 -27.79
N ASP A 71 34.45 -16.89 -27.98
CA ASP A 71 33.32 -17.36 -28.78
C ASP A 71 31.94 -16.93 -28.24
N VAL A 72 31.87 -16.53 -26.97
CA VAL A 72 30.62 -16.07 -26.31
C VAL A 72 30.67 -14.60 -25.92
N ARG A 73 31.77 -13.88 -26.21
CA ARG A 73 31.90 -12.46 -25.83
C ARG A 73 30.97 -11.60 -26.68
N PRO A 74 30.05 -10.84 -26.06
CA PRO A 74 29.30 -9.82 -26.78
C PRO A 74 30.23 -8.72 -27.29
N THR A 75 29.92 -8.15 -28.46
CA THR A 75 30.73 -7.07 -29.01
C THR A 75 30.67 -5.83 -28.10
N PRO A 76 31.72 -4.99 -28.05
CA PRO A 76 31.71 -3.75 -27.27
C PRO A 76 30.53 -2.82 -27.61
N ALA A 77 30.07 -2.85 -28.87
CA ALA A 77 28.89 -2.08 -29.29
C ALA A 77 27.59 -2.61 -28.68
N THR A 78 27.41 -3.94 -28.64
CA THR A 78 26.24 -4.60 -28.02
C THR A 78 26.17 -4.30 -26.53
N VAL A 79 27.31 -4.36 -25.83
CA VAL A 79 27.40 -4.06 -24.39
C VAL A 79 27.03 -2.61 -24.12
N ASN A 80 27.62 -1.67 -24.85
CA ASN A 80 27.32 -0.25 -24.69
C ASN A 80 25.85 0.07 -25.01
N ALA A 81 25.25 -0.58 -26.00
CA ALA A 81 23.84 -0.42 -26.32
C ALA A 81 22.94 -0.94 -25.18
N ALA A 82 23.19 -2.13 -24.66
CA ALA A 82 22.44 -2.70 -23.53
C ALA A 82 22.59 -1.86 -22.25
N LEU A 83 23.79 -1.36 -21.96
CA LEU A 83 24.05 -0.47 -20.83
C LEU A 83 23.28 0.84 -20.96
N ARG A 84 23.36 1.51 -22.12
CA ARG A 84 22.59 2.74 -22.36
C ARG A 84 21.10 2.49 -22.22
N GLN A 85 20.60 1.39 -22.79
CA GLN A 85 19.19 1.03 -22.72
C GLN A 85 18.74 0.79 -21.27
N GLY A 86 19.45 -0.05 -20.51
CA GLY A 86 19.10 -0.33 -19.12
C GLY A 86 19.17 0.92 -18.22
N VAL A 87 20.09 1.84 -18.50
CA VAL A 87 20.18 3.13 -17.79
C VAL A 87 19.00 4.03 -18.11
N LEU A 88 18.64 4.16 -19.39
CA LEU A 88 17.48 4.94 -19.81
C LEU A 88 16.18 4.36 -19.22
N GLU A 89 16.04 3.03 -19.19
CA GLU A 89 14.92 2.34 -18.56
C GLU A 89 14.89 2.58 -17.04
N ALA A 90 16.03 2.51 -16.35
CA ALA A 90 16.12 2.80 -14.93
C ALA A 90 15.73 4.25 -14.60
N PHE A 91 16.19 5.22 -15.41
CA PHE A 91 15.80 6.62 -15.26
C PHE A 91 14.30 6.84 -15.55
N ARG A 92 13.77 6.24 -16.61
CA ARG A 92 12.33 6.29 -16.91
C ARG A 92 11.50 5.73 -15.75
N THR A 93 11.90 4.59 -15.20
CA THR A 93 11.25 3.96 -14.04
C THR A 93 11.28 4.87 -12.81
N ARG A 94 12.41 5.56 -12.58
CA ARG A 94 12.55 6.52 -11.49
C ARG A 94 11.65 7.73 -11.68
N ASP A 95 11.60 8.30 -12.88
CA ASP A 95 10.78 9.48 -13.17
C ASP A 95 9.29 9.15 -13.04
N GLU A 96 8.87 7.98 -13.51
CA GLU A 96 7.51 7.46 -13.29
C GLU A 96 7.19 7.27 -11.81
N HIS A 97 8.13 6.73 -11.02
CA HIS A 97 7.95 6.58 -9.58
C HIS A 97 7.80 7.95 -8.88
N ILE A 98 8.64 8.92 -9.23
CA ILE A 98 8.56 10.27 -8.67
C ILE A 98 7.25 10.94 -9.07
N ALA A 99 6.80 10.80 -10.32
CA ALA A 99 5.52 11.32 -10.78
C ALA A 99 4.36 10.78 -9.93
N ARG A 100 4.32 9.46 -9.68
CA ARG A 100 3.31 8.82 -8.81
C ARG A 100 3.37 9.32 -7.37
N LEU A 101 4.56 9.58 -6.82
CA LEU A 101 4.71 10.19 -5.49
C LEU A 101 4.15 11.61 -5.45
N VAL A 102 4.42 12.42 -6.48
CA VAL A 102 3.89 13.79 -6.60
C VAL A 102 2.37 13.78 -6.75
N GLU A 103 1.81 12.88 -7.54
CA GLU A 103 0.34 12.72 -7.66
C GLU A 103 -0.29 12.35 -6.32
N THR A 104 0.36 11.46 -5.55
CA THR A 104 -0.10 11.07 -4.21
C THR A 104 -0.09 12.26 -3.24
N ASP A 105 0.96 13.08 -3.26
CA ASP A 105 1.06 14.31 -2.44
C ASP A 105 0.00 15.35 -2.83
N LEU A 106 -0.23 15.54 -4.14
CA LEU A 106 -1.26 16.44 -4.66
C LEU A 106 -2.66 16.02 -4.19
N LEU A 107 -2.97 14.72 -4.27
CA LEU A 107 -4.23 14.17 -3.78
C LEU A 107 -4.35 14.30 -2.25
N ALA A 108 -3.26 14.11 -1.51
CA ALA A 108 -3.26 14.28 -0.06
C ALA A 108 -3.45 15.74 0.38
N SER A 109 -3.00 16.69 -0.45
CA SER A 109 -3.09 18.13 -0.20
C SER A 109 -4.41 18.77 -0.64
N THR A 110 -5.26 18.02 -1.37
CA THR A 110 -6.52 18.54 -1.88
C THR A 110 -7.57 18.63 -0.75
N PRO A 111 -8.19 19.81 -0.52
CA PRO A 111 -9.25 19.96 0.46
C PRO A 111 -10.40 18.99 0.19
N GLU A 112 -11.01 18.44 1.25
CA GLU A 112 -12.12 17.47 1.19
C GLU A 112 -11.76 16.05 0.68
N GLN A 113 -10.56 15.87 0.10
CA GLN A 113 -10.03 14.53 -0.18
C GLN A 113 -9.48 13.92 1.12
N GLY A 114 -10.29 13.08 1.76
CA GLY A 114 -9.90 12.37 2.97
C GLY A 114 -8.97 11.19 2.71
N ALA A 115 -8.50 10.54 3.78
CA ALA A 115 -7.59 9.39 3.74
C ALA A 115 -8.06 8.24 2.81
N LYS A 116 -9.36 8.13 2.53
CA LYS A 116 -9.93 7.15 1.58
C LYS A 116 -9.50 7.42 0.14
N ALA A 117 -9.46 8.69 -0.29
CA ALA A 117 -9.05 9.07 -1.64
C ALA A 117 -7.56 8.76 -1.86
N ILE A 118 -6.72 9.11 -0.88
CA ILE A 118 -5.29 8.78 -0.88
C ILE A 118 -5.08 7.27 -0.97
N ARG A 119 -5.77 6.48 -0.14
CA ARG A 119 -5.68 5.01 -0.20
C ARG A 119 -6.05 4.45 -1.57
N ARG A 120 -7.09 5.00 -2.21
CA ARG A 120 -7.49 4.59 -3.57
C ARG A 120 -6.43 4.91 -4.60
N ALA A 121 -5.81 6.08 -4.53
CA ALA A 121 -4.74 6.49 -5.43
C ALA A 121 -3.49 5.61 -5.29
N VAL A 122 -3.09 5.33 -4.04
CA VAL A 122 -2.00 4.40 -3.75
C VAL A 122 -2.34 3.00 -4.29
N ARG A 123 -3.58 2.53 -4.14
CA ARG A 123 -4.02 1.24 -4.71
C ARG A 123 -3.92 1.22 -6.24
N ALA A 124 -4.37 2.26 -6.92
CA ALA A 124 -4.25 2.36 -8.38
C ALA A 124 -2.77 2.33 -8.82
N SER A 125 -1.93 3.13 -8.17
CA SER A 125 -0.49 3.18 -8.45
C SER A 125 0.19 1.81 -8.26
N LEU A 126 -0.16 1.06 -7.22
CA LEU A 126 0.35 -0.31 -7.01
C LEU A 126 -0.01 -1.23 -8.17
N VAL A 127 -1.27 -1.19 -8.63
CA VAL A 127 -1.72 -2.00 -9.79
C VAL A 127 -0.96 -1.61 -11.05
N ASP A 128 -0.79 -0.31 -11.32
CA ASP A 128 -0.05 0.18 -12.49
C ASP A 128 1.43 -0.23 -12.47
N MET A 129 2.00 -0.44 -11.28
CA MET A 129 3.34 -0.97 -11.07
C MET A 129 3.42 -2.50 -11.09
N GLY A 130 2.32 -3.19 -11.38
CA GLY A 130 2.26 -4.66 -11.40
C GLY A 130 2.26 -5.29 -10.01
N VAL A 131 1.87 -4.56 -8.97
CA VAL A 131 1.74 -5.09 -7.60
C VAL A 131 0.30 -5.52 -7.35
N ARG A 132 0.11 -6.83 -7.10
CA ARG A 132 -1.15 -7.40 -6.63
C ARG A 132 -1.25 -7.22 -5.12
N VAL A 133 -2.41 -6.74 -4.69
CA VAL A 133 -2.76 -6.65 -3.27
C VAL A 133 -3.65 -7.82 -2.95
N VAL A 134 -3.29 -8.60 -1.93
CA VAL A 134 -4.08 -9.73 -1.47
C VAL A 134 -4.71 -9.39 -0.12
N GLU A 135 -6.04 -9.39 -0.08
CA GLU A 135 -6.85 -9.08 1.10
C GLU A 135 -7.69 -10.29 1.55
N GLU A 136 -7.77 -11.32 0.72
CA GLU A 136 -8.47 -12.56 1.04
C GLU A 136 -7.55 -13.51 1.82
N ALA A 137 -8.10 -14.15 2.85
CA ALA A 137 -7.35 -15.05 3.74
C ALA A 137 -7.33 -16.50 3.24
N ASP A 138 -7.79 -16.76 2.03
CA ASP A 138 -7.77 -18.06 1.36
C ASP A 138 -6.36 -18.40 0.84
N GLU A 139 -5.60 -17.41 0.37
CA GLU A 139 -4.17 -17.51 0.01
C GLU A 139 -3.27 -17.46 1.27
N GLN A 140 -3.51 -18.35 2.25
CA GLN A 140 -2.88 -18.32 3.59
C GLN A 140 -1.34 -18.29 3.55
N GLU A 141 -0.73 -18.88 2.53
CA GLU A 141 0.72 -18.91 2.31
C GLU A 141 1.35 -17.52 2.14
N LEU A 142 0.56 -16.50 1.80
CA LEU A 142 1.02 -15.11 1.65
C LEU A 142 1.00 -14.32 2.97
N PHE A 143 0.53 -14.93 4.06
CA PHE A 143 0.27 -14.25 5.32
C PHE A 143 1.00 -14.87 6.50
N VAL A 144 1.30 -14.02 7.48
CA VAL A 144 1.77 -14.43 8.81
C VAL A 144 0.66 -14.23 9.82
N VAL A 145 0.39 -15.25 10.64
CA VAL A 145 -0.55 -15.14 11.75
C VAL A 145 0.16 -14.48 12.93
N VAL A 146 -0.29 -13.29 13.31
CA VAL A 146 0.40 -12.49 14.34
C VAL A 146 -0.16 -12.70 15.74
N GLU A 147 -1.47 -12.90 15.88
CA GLU A 147 -2.15 -12.95 17.19
C GLU A 147 -3.44 -13.78 17.13
N GLY A 148 -4.02 -14.10 18.30
CA GLY A 148 -5.37 -14.64 18.46
C GLY A 148 -5.45 -16.16 18.63
N GLU A 149 -6.66 -16.62 18.96
CA GLU A 149 -7.01 -18.04 19.14
C GLU A 149 -8.27 -18.38 18.33
N GLY A 150 -8.39 -19.63 17.91
CA GLY A 150 -9.49 -20.11 17.07
C GLY A 150 -9.06 -20.56 15.67
N GLU A 151 -10.04 -21.04 14.90
CA GLU A 151 -9.85 -21.61 13.57
C GLU A 151 -10.14 -20.61 12.43
N GLY A 152 -10.80 -19.48 12.73
CA GLY A 152 -11.09 -18.43 11.76
C GLY A 152 -9.93 -17.46 11.61
N PHE A 153 -9.87 -16.77 10.46
CA PHE A 153 -8.88 -15.73 10.18
C PHE A 153 -9.54 -14.39 9.88
N GLU A 154 -8.97 -13.33 10.43
CA GLU A 154 -9.32 -11.94 10.15
C GLU A 154 -8.11 -11.20 9.56
N LEU A 155 -8.32 -10.46 8.47
CA LEU A 155 -7.28 -9.65 7.84
C LEU A 155 -6.89 -8.47 8.74
N VAL A 156 -5.61 -8.41 9.12
CA VAL A 156 -5.01 -7.27 9.82
C VAL A 156 -4.30 -6.35 8.82
N ARG A 157 -3.55 -6.94 7.88
CA ARG A 157 -2.83 -6.22 6.82
C ARG A 157 -2.81 -7.04 5.52
N PRO A 158 -3.01 -6.41 4.35
CA PRO A 158 -2.86 -7.08 3.06
C PRO A 158 -1.44 -7.62 2.83
N ALA A 159 -1.33 -8.67 2.03
CA ALA A 159 -0.08 -9.07 1.39
C ALA A 159 0.11 -8.33 0.06
N TYR A 160 1.36 -8.26 -0.40
CA TYR A 160 1.73 -7.62 -1.67
C TYR A 160 2.60 -8.58 -2.48
N VAL A 161 2.21 -8.83 -3.73
CA VAL A 161 2.86 -9.76 -4.64
C VAL A 161 3.21 -9.05 -5.94
N ASP A 162 4.41 -9.30 -6.46
CA ASP A 162 4.81 -8.86 -7.80
C ASP A 162 4.15 -9.76 -8.85
N GLN A 163 3.29 -9.19 -9.71
CA GLN A 163 2.58 -9.95 -10.75
C GLN A 163 3.50 -10.48 -11.84
N ALA A 164 4.66 -9.85 -12.09
CA ALA A 164 5.56 -10.28 -13.13
C ALA A 164 6.34 -11.55 -12.74
N THR A 165 6.64 -11.69 -11.45
CA THR A 165 7.49 -12.78 -10.93
C THR A 165 6.76 -13.74 -9.99
N ASP A 166 5.53 -13.42 -9.62
CA ASP A 166 4.72 -14.08 -8.59
C ASP A 166 5.42 -14.15 -7.22
N LYS A 167 6.35 -13.22 -6.97
CA LYS A 167 7.10 -13.17 -5.71
C LYS A 167 6.40 -12.32 -4.68
N LEU A 168 6.36 -12.83 -3.45
CA LEU A 168 5.91 -12.07 -2.28
C LEU A 168 6.85 -10.89 -2.01
N LEU A 169 6.33 -9.67 -2.15
CA LEU A 169 7.03 -8.42 -1.84
C LEU A 169 6.91 -8.08 -0.36
N LEU A 170 5.74 -8.31 0.22
CA LEU A 170 5.48 -8.13 1.65
C LEU A 170 4.40 -9.10 2.11
N ALA A 171 4.71 -9.90 3.14
CA ALA A 171 3.74 -10.77 3.78
C ALA A 171 2.61 -9.98 4.42
N GLY A 172 1.39 -10.45 4.22
CA GLY A 172 0.22 -9.92 4.92
C GLY A 172 0.18 -10.41 6.37
N GLN A 173 -0.77 -9.87 7.13
CA GLN A 173 -0.97 -10.26 8.52
C GLN A 173 -2.41 -10.68 8.75
N LEU A 174 -2.57 -11.84 9.38
CA LEU A 174 -3.85 -12.36 9.84
C LEU A 174 -3.87 -12.46 11.36
N ARG A 175 -5.05 -12.31 11.95
CA ARG A 175 -5.32 -12.62 13.35
C ARG A 175 -6.30 -13.80 13.41
N ARG A 176 -6.04 -14.74 14.31
CA ARG A 176 -6.98 -15.84 14.60
C ARG A 176 -8.18 -15.32 15.38
N ILE A 177 -9.36 -15.74 14.94
CA ILE A 177 -10.62 -15.45 15.62
C ILE A 177 -11.39 -16.75 15.85
N PRO A 178 -12.21 -16.84 16.91
CA PRO A 178 -13.13 -17.95 17.08
C PRO A 178 -14.06 -18.02 15.87
N THR A 179 -14.12 -19.17 15.21
CA THR A 179 -15.07 -19.39 14.11
C THR A 179 -16.47 -19.35 14.71
N SER A 180 -17.19 -18.24 14.51
CA SER A 180 -18.63 -18.24 14.73
C SER A 180 -19.21 -19.27 13.77
N ARG A 181 -19.62 -20.42 14.32
CA ARG A 181 -20.31 -21.50 13.63
C ARG A 181 -21.63 -20.95 13.09
N ILE A 182 -21.63 -20.41 11.87
CA ILE A 182 -22.85 -20.40 11.06
C ILE A 182 -22.96 -21.86 10.57
N LEU A 183 -24.00 -22.68 10.80
CA LEU A 183 -25.46 -22.50 10.74
C LEU A 183 -26.17 -23.60 11.60
N PRO A 184 -27.52 -23.66 11.67
CA PRO A 184 -28.26 -24.37 10.62
C PRO A 184 -29.48 -23.61 10.05
N GLU A 185 -29.83 -23.99 8.83
CA GLU A 185 -30.98 -23.60 8.00
C GLU A 185 -32.36 -24.04 8.56
N HIS A 186 -33.41 -23.67 7.79
CA HIS A 186 -34.87 -23.88 7.91
C HIS A 186 -35.63 -22.75 8.65
N ASP A 187 -36.51 -22.01 7.97
CA ASP A 187 -37.74 -22.61 7.46
C ASP A 187 -38.15 -22.12 6.05
N GLY A 188 -37.99 -23.01 5.06
CA GLY A 188 -38.86 -23.02 3.90
C GLY A 188 -40.09 -23.87 4.21
N THR A 189 -41.19 -23.24 4.57
CA THR A 189 -42.56 -23.61 4.14
C THR A 189 -43.57 -22.60 4.68
N SER A 190 -44.08 -21.74 3.81
CA SER A 190 -45.47 -21.26 3.89
C SER A 190 -45.90 -20.79 2.51
N ALA A 191 -46.60 -21.72 1.85
CA ALA A 191 -47.66 -21.52 0.88
C ALA A 191 -47.54 -20.31 -0.06
N VAL A 192 -47.17 -20.61 -1.30
CA VAL A 192 -47.62 -19.86 -2.47
C VAL A 192 -49.15 -19.88 -2.49
N ASP A 193 -49.79 -18.74 -2.26
CA ASP A 193 -51.20 -18.55 -2.62
C ASP A 193 -51.24 -17.96 -4.04
N VAL A 194 -51.20 -18.86 -5.03
CA VAL A 194 -51.58 -18.52 -6.40
C VAL A 194 -53.10 -18.40 -6.42
N ARG A 195 -53.63 -17.18 -6.31
CA ARG A 195 -54.96 -16.89 -6.86
C ARG A 195 -54.80 -16.38 -8.28
N GLY A 196 -54.93 -17.33 -9.19
CA GLY A 196 -55.18 -17.08 -10.59
C GLY A 196 -56.47 -16.29 -10.78
N ASP A 197 -56.35 -15.36 -11.71
CA ASP A 197 -57.37 -14.76 -12.57
C ASP A 197 -58.58 -15.68 -12.85
N ASP A 198 -59.80 -15.11 -12.83
CA ASP A 198 -60.73 -15.21 -13.97
C ASP A 198 -62.08 -14.51 -13.72
N ALA A 199 -62.41 -13.64 -14.69
CA ALA A 199 -63.74 -13.40 -15.28
C ALA A 199 -64.86 -12.69 -14.48
N LYS A 200 -65.07 -11.40 -14.74
CA LYS A 200 -66.06 -10.86 -15.71
C LYS A 200 -66.21 -9.34 -15.62
#